data_AF-A0A1B8TH63-F1
#
_entry.id   AF-A0A1B8TH63-F1
#
_cell.length_a   1.000
_cell.length_b   1.000
_cell.length_c   1.000
_cell.angle_alpha   90.00
_cell.angle_beta   90.00
_cell.angle_gamma   90.00
#
_symmetry.space_group_name_H-M   'P 1'
#
loop_
_entity.id
_entity.type
_entity.pdbx_description
1 polymer ?
#
loop_
_entity_poly.entity_id
_entity_poly.type
_entity_poly.pdbx_seq_one_letter_code
_entity_poly.pdbx_strand_id
1 'polypeptide(L)' 'MTFAVKRTYGKGGHDYLHAWCEEWGTACIGSVKRAMLFSTQSEAEQAAARAQRTCKGVGGLPAQGVNFTAVSI' A
#
# COMPACT_ATOMS: atom_id res chain seq x y z
N MET A 1 18.92 -1.66 -4.39
CA MET A 1 17.57 -2.04 -4.89
C MET A 1 16.58 -1.49 -3.89
N THR A 2 15.51 -0.84 -4.35
CA THR A 2 14.53 -0.20 -3.47
C THR A 2 13.19 -0.89 -3.65
N PHE A 3 12.40 -0.96 -2.58
CA PHE A 3 11.11 -1.62 -2.59
C PHE A 3 10.02 -0.62 -2.22
N ALA A 4 8.83 -0.82 -2.77
CA ALA A 4 7.63 -0.09 -2.41
C ALA A 4 6.47 -1.05 -2.21
N VAL A 5 5.41 -0.59 -1.55
CA VAL A 5 4.17 -1.33 -1.44
C VAL A 5 3.21 -0.84 -2.52
N LYS A 6 2.84 -1.72 -3.44
CA LYS A 6 1.84 -1.49 -4.48
C LYS A 6 0.49 -2.01 -4.02
N ARG A 7 -0.52 -1.14 -4.07
CA ARG A 7 -1.92 -1.52 -3.90
C ARG A 7 -2.56 -1.66 -5.28
N THR A 8 -3.25 -2.76 -5.52
CA THR A 8 -4.03 -3.00 -6.75
C THR A 8 -5.52 -3.08 -6.40
N TYR A 9 -6.37 -2.57 -7.29
CA TYR A 9 -7.82 -2.56 -7.10
C TYR A 9 -8.56 -2.47 -8.43
N GLY A 10 -9.75 -3.08 -8.49
CA GLY A 10 -10.60 -3.07 -9.69
C GLY A 10 -9.92 -3.66 -10.94
N LYS A 11 -10.38 -3.21 -12.13
CA LYS A 11 -9.87 -3.66 -13.44
C LYS A 11 -8.56 -2.95 -13.84
N GLY A 12 -7.51 -3.08 -13.01
CA GLY A 12 -6.16 -2.60 -13.33
C GLY A 12 -5.75 -1.28 -12.66
N GLY A 13 -6.56 -0.76 -11.74
CA GLY A 13 -6.16 0.36 -10.90
C GLY A 13 -5.02 -0.05 -9.98
N HIS A 14 -4.03 0.82 -9.85
CA HIS A 14 -2.97 0.66 -8.87
C HIS A 14 -2.46 1.99 -8.38
N ASP A 15 -2.01 1.98 -7.14
CA ASP A 15 -1.27 3.06 -6.52
C ASP A 15 -0.25 2.46 -5.54
N TYR A 16 0.50 3.32 -4.89
CA TYR A 16 1.59 2.94 -4.00
C TYR A 16 1.35 3.53 -2.63
N LEU A 17 1.69 2.78 -1.58
CA LEU A 17 1.69 3.31 -0.22
C LEU A 17 2.62 4.51 -0.13
N HIS A 18 2.09 5.68 0.19
CA HIS A 18 2.84 6.91 0.40
C HIS A 18 3.20 7.10 1.88
N ALA A 19 2.24 6.84 2.77
CA ALA A 19 2.37 7.03 4.20
C ALA A 19 1.31 6.23 4.96
N TRP A 20 1.50 6.09 6.28
CA TRP A 20 0.48 5.58 7.19
C TRP A 20 -0.48 6.70 7.57
N CYS A 21 -1.77 6.39 7.65
CA CYS A 21 -2.81 7.35 8.02
C CYS A 21 -3.59 6.79 9.20
N GLU A 22 -3.78 7.57 10.27
CA GLU A 22 -4.50 7.09 11.47
C GLU A 22 -5.99 6.88 11.20
N GLU A 23 -6.58 7.71 10.35
CA GLU A 23 -8.00 7.65 9.99
C GLU A 23 -8.29 6.44 9.09
N TRP A 24 -7.54 6.30 7.99
CA TRP A 24 -7.76 5.32 6.92
C TRP A 24 -6.85 4.08 6.98
N GLY A 25 -5.93 4.03 7.93
CA GLY A 25 -4.84 3.05 8.02
C GLY A 25 -3.70 3.33 7.04
N THR A 26 -4.02 3.59 5.77
CA THR A 26 -3.03 3.82 4.70
C THR A 26 -3.37 5.04 3.86
N ALA A 27 -2.34 5.78 3.45
CA ALA A 27 -2.42 6.81 2.42
C ALA A 27 -1.68 6.31 1.18
N CYS A 28 -2.39 6.12 0.07
CA CYS A 28 -1.81 5.65 -1.19
C CYS A 28 -1.81 6.75 -2.25
N ILE A 29 -0.85 6.69 -3.18
CA ILE A 29 -0.65 7.68 -4.24
C ILE A 29 -0.31 7.00 -5.56
N GLY A 30 -0.85 7.48 -6.67
CA GLY A 30 -0.60 6.92 -8.01
C GLY A 30 0.83 7.11 -8.54
N SER A 31 1.74 7.69 -7.76
CA SER A 31 3.12 7.97 -8.18
C SER A 31 4.14 7.22 -7.33
N VAL A 32 4.83 6.27 -7.96
CA VAL A 32 5.92 5.51 -7.33
C VAL A 32 7.04 6.40 -6.78
N LYS A 33 7.29 7.55 -7.39
CA LYS A 33 8.33 8.51 -6.95
C LYS A 33 8.03 9.14 -5.59
N ARG A 34 6.77 9.11 -5.16
CA ARG A 34 6.31 9.59 -3.85
C ARG A 34 5.94 8.43 -2.93
N ALA A 35 6.16 7.18 -3.34
CA ALA A 35 5.89 6.04 -2.48
C ALA A 35 6.82 6.03 -1.26
N MET A 36 6.34 5.43 -0.17
CA MET A 36 7.17 5.02 0.94
C MET A 36 8.13 3.95 0.44
N LEU A 37 9.43 4.20 0.61
CA LEU A 37 10.50 3.36 0.13
C LEU A 37 11.06 2.50 1.27
N PHE A 38 11.36 1.26 0.96
CA PHE A 38 11.96 0.30 1.87
C PHE A 38 13.30 -0.17 1.33
N SER A 39 14.24 -0.42 2.23
CA SER A 39 15.60 -0.85 1.90
C SER A 39 15.66 -2.33 1.58
N THR A 40 14.72 -3.11 2.12
CA THR A 40 14.65 -4.56 1.93
C THR A 40 13.25 -5.02 1.49
N GLN A 41 13.20 -6.16 0.81
CA GLN A 41 11.94 -6.79 0.41
C GLN A 41 11.10 -7.16 1.62
N SER A 42 11.72 -7.73 2.66
CA SER A 42 11.00 -8.18 3.87
C SER A 42 10.31 -7.03 4.59
N GLU A 43 10.94 -5.86 4.69
CA GLU A 43 10.31 -4.66 5.26
C GLU A 43 9.09 -4.23 4.44
N ALA A 44 9.20 -4.23 3.11
CA ALA A 44 8.08 -3.92 2.23
C ALA A 44 6.96 -4.96 2.34
N GLU A 45 7.28 -6.24 2.51
CA GLU A 45 6.28 -7.32 2.70
C GLU A 45 5.55 -7.17 4.04
N GLN A 46 6.26 -6.85 5.11
CA GLN A 46 5.65 -6.55 6.41
C GLN A 46 4.75 -5.32 6.33
N ALA A 47 5.20 -4.28 5.62
CA ALA A 47 4.38 -3.10 5.36
C ALA A 47 3.15 -3.44 4.51
N ALA A 48 3.27 -4.25 3.47
CA ALA A 48 2.14 -4.71 2.67
C ALA A 48 1.12 -5.50 3.52
N ALA A 49 1.59 -6.43 4.37
CA ALA A 49 0.74 -7.20 5.27
C ALA A 49 0.02 -6.30 6.30
N ARG A 50 0.71 -5.29 6.83
CA ARG A 50 0.10 -4.28 7.71
C ARG A 50 -0.95 -3.46 6.96
N ALA A 51 -0.64 -3.00 5.75
CA ALA A 51 -1.53 -2.24 4.90
C ALA A 51 -2.80 -3.04 4.58
N GLN A 52 -2.68 -4.33 4.26
CA GLN A 52 -3.83 -5.21 4.00
C GLN A 52 -4.79 -5.30 5.20
N ARG A 53 -4.27 -5.26 6.44
CA ARG A 53 -5.07 -5.37 7.68
C ARG A 53 -5.65 -4.04 8.12
N THR A 54 -4.95 -2.94 7.85
CA THR A 54 -5.26 -1.62 8.40
C THR A 54 -5.96 -0.71 7.40
N CYS A 55 -5.82 -0.95 6.10
CA CYS A 55 -6.46 -0.13 5.07
C CYS A 55 -7.98 -0.20 5.19
N LYS A 56 -8.58 0.96 5.45
CA LYS A 56 -10.03 1.13 5.50
C LYS A 56 -10.52 1.67 4.16
N GLY A 57 -11.61 1.11 3.67
CA GLY A 57 -12.40 1.63 2.56
C GLY A 57 -13.43 2.65 3.06
N VAL A 58 -14.35 3.00 2.17
CA VAL A 58 -15.41 3.98 2.43
C VAL A 58 -16.24 3.57 3.64
N GLY A 59 -16.46 4.51 4.56
CA GLY A 59 -17.21 4.28 5.80
C GLY A 59 -16.42 3.64 6.94
N GLY A 60 -15.10 3.54 6.83
CA GLY A 60 -14.23 3.02 7.90
C GLY A 60 -14.19 1.49 8.00
N LEU A 61 -14.85 0.79 7.08
CA LEU A 61 -14.79 -0.67 6.96
C LEU A 61 -13.47 -1.10 6.30
N PRO A 62 -13.01 -2.35 6.49
CA PRO A 62 -11.85 -2.86 5.75
C PRO A 62 -12.01 -2.68 4.25
N ALA A 63 -10.96 -2.20 3.58
CA ALA A 63 -10.98 -2.01 2.13
C ALA A 63 -11.16 -3.37 1.44
N GLN A 64 -12.25 -3.51 0.68
CA GLN A 64 -12.55 -4.72 -0.09
C GLN A 64 -12.07 -4.58 -1.53
N GLY A 65 -11.66 -5.69 -2.15
CA GLY A 65 -11.20 -5.70 -3.54
C GLY A 65 -9.89 -4.94 -3.77
N VAL A 66 -9.12 -4.71 -2.69
CA VAL A 66 -7.76 -4.17 -2.76
C VAL A 66 -6.76 -5.23 -2.32
N ASN A 67 -5.59 -5.24 -2.95
CA ASN A 67 -4.49 -6.12 -2.58
C ASN A 67 -3.19 -5.32 -2.46
N PHE A 68 -2.47 -5.47 -1.35
CA PHE A 68 -1.17 -4.84 -1.12
C PHE A 68 -0.04 -5.85 -1.33
N THR A 69 0.94 -5.49 -2.14
CA THR A 69 2.09 -6.35 -2.48
C THR A 69 3.38 -5.55 -2.45
N ALA A 70 4.47 -6.18 -2.01
CA ALA A 70 5.80 -5.59 -2.13
C ALA A 70 6.29 -5.72 -3.58
N VAL A 71 6.84 -4.64 -4.12
CA VAL A 71 7.40 -4.61 -5.48
C VAL A 71 8.77 -3.94 -5.46
N SER A 72 9.69 -4.44 -6.27
CA SER A 72 10.96 -3.75 -6.56
C SER A 72 10.71 -2.61 -7.55
N ILE A 73 11.43 -1.50 -7.34
CA ILE A 73 11.33 -0.26 -8.12
C ILE A 73 12.69 0.34 -8.41
#